data_AF-A0A328SHW7-F1
#
_entry.id   AF-A0A328SHW7-F1
#
_cell.length_a   1.000
_cell.length_b   1.000
_cell.length_c   1.000
_cell.angle_alpha   90.00
_cell.angle_beta   90.00
_cell.angle_gamma   90.00
#
_symmetry.space_group_name_H-M   'P 1'
#
loop_
_entity.id
_entity.type
_entity.pdbx_description
1 polymer ?
#
loop_
_entity_poly.entity_id
_entity_poly.type
_entity_poly.pdbx_seq_one_letter_code
_entity_poly.pdbx_strand_id
1 'polypeptide(L)' 'MATKVVEIKTLKQGKYLVLGGEASKITSISTSSPGKHGAAKARIEAVGIFDNQKRSLVK' A
#
# COMPACT_ATOMS: atom_id res chain seq x y z
N MET A 1 -18.66 -1.67 8.03
CA MET A 1 -17.23 -1.92 8.40
C MET A 1 -16.53 -0.58 8.53
N ALA A 2 -15.77 -0.35 9.58
CA ALA A 2 -15.02 0.89 9.76
C ALA A 2 -13.64 0.77 9.12
N THR A 3 -13.31 1.66 8.19
CA THR A 3 -11.95 1.82 7.67
C THR A 3 -11.29 3.01 8.37
N LYS A 4 -10.03 2.84 8.80
CA LYS A 4 -9.23 3.92 9.35
C LYS A 4 -8.28 4.44 8.29
N VAL A 5 -8.34 5.73 8.01
CA VAL A 5 -7.35 6.39 7.15
C VAL A 5 -6.07 6.59 7.96
N VAL A 6 -4.95 6.17 7.39
CA VAL A 6 -3.62 6.30 7.99
C VAL A 6 -2.65 6.81 6.94
N GLU A 7 -1.56 7.46 7.38
CA GLU A 7 -0.51 7.89 6.46
C GLU A 7 0.28 6.69 5.92
N ILE A 8 0.66 6.76 4.64
CA ILE A 8 1.40 5.69 3.96
C ILE A 8 2.72 5.35 4.69
N LYS A 9 3.40 6.35 5.25
CA LYS A 9 4.66 6.17 6.00
C LYS A 9 4.54 5.26 7.24
N THR A 10 3.31 5.06 7.74
CA THR A 10 3.04 4.24 8.93
C THR A 10 2.72 2.79 8.58
N LEU A 11 2.52 2.48 7.30
CA LEU A 11 2.23 1.13 6.84
C LEU A 11 3.47 0.25 6.95
N LYS A 12 3.25 -1.04 7.25
CA LYS A 12 4.31 -2.05 7.36
C LYS A 12 3.91 -3.31 6.60
N GLN A 13 4.89 -4.01 6.07
CA GLN A 13 4.69 -5.32 5.46
C GLN A 13 3.98 -6.28 6.42
N GLY A 14 3.09 -7.12 5.89
CA GLY A 14 2.29 -8.06 6.66
C GLY A 14 1.06 -7.45 7.34
N LYS A 15 0.93 -6.12 7.38
CA LYS A 15 -0.33 -5.45 7.76
C LYS A 15 -1.31 -5.44 6.58
N TYR A 16 -2.51 -4.94 6.83
CA TYR A 16 -3.61 -4.93 5.88
C TYR A 16 -3.97 -3.51 5.47
N LEU A 17 -4.40 -3.34 4.23
CA LEU A 17 -5.09 -2.15 3.78
C LEU A 17 -6.24 -2.53 2.82
N VAL A 18 -7.11 -1.57 2.55
CA VAL A 18 -8.17 -1.75 1.54
C VAL A 18 -7.70 -1.13 0.23
N LEU A 19 -7.65 -1.95 -0.84
CA LEU A 19 -7.34 -1.51 -2.21
C LEU A 19 -8.51 -1.87 -3.12
N GLY A 20 -9.07 -0.89 -3.82
CA GLY A 20 -10.19 -1.11 -4.74
C GLY A 20 -11.43 -1.70 -4.07
N GLY A 21 -11.66 -1.40 -2.79
CA GLY A 21 -12.77 -1.96 -2.01
C GLY A 21 -12.49 -3.32 -1.36
N GLU A 22 -11.33 -3.94 -1.61
CA GLU A 22 -10.99 -5.25 -1.08
C GLU A 22 -9.87 -5.19 -0.03
N ALA A 23 -10.08 -5.92 1.08
CA ALA A 23 -9.07 -6.11 2.10
C ALA A 23 -7.90 -6.92 1.55
N SER A 24 -6.71 -6.31 1.55
CA SER A 24 -5.49 -6.86 0.98
C SER A 24 -4.36 -6.86 2.01
N LYS A 25 -3.55 -7.93 2.04
CA LYS A 25 -2.35 -8.04 2.86
C LYS A 25 -1.15 -7.44 2.12
N ILE A 26 -0.42 -6.55 2.77
CA ILE A 26 0.78 -5.92 2.21
C ILE A 26 1.90 -6.94 2.08
N THR A 27 2.37 -7.16 0.86
CA THR A 27 3.50 -8.03 0.54
C THR A 27 4.79 -7.26 0.40
N SER A 28 4.75 -6.00 -0.06
CA SER A 28 5.92 -5.15 -0.22
C SER A 28 5.57 -3.67 -0.09
N ILE A 29 6.51 -2.88 0.44
CA ILE A 29 6.48 -1.42 0.44
C ILE A 29 7.86 -0.95 0.01
N SER A 30 7.93 -0.12 -1.02
CA SER A 30 9.15 0.57 -1.42
C SER A 30 8.90 2.07 -1.52
N THR A 31 9.91 2.86 -1.18
CA THR A 31 9.88 4.32 -1.29
C THR A 31 10.98 4.79 -2.23
N SER A 32 10.67 5.67 -3.16
CA SER A 32 11.63 6.24 -4.10
C SER A 32 11.54 7.75 -4.13
N SER A 33 12.67 8.42 -4.36
CA SER A 33 12.72 9.87 -4.58
C SER A 33 13.01 10.11 -6.06
N PRO A 34 12.05 10.59 -6.87
CA PRO A 34 12.21 10.70 -8.32
C PRO A 34 13.23 11.77 -8.76
N GLY A 35 13.70 12.63 -7.85
CA GLY A 35 14.76 13.61 -8.10
C GLY A 35 15.22 14.29 -6.81
N LYS A 36 16.25 15.14 -6.89
CA LYS A 36 16.84 15.85 -5.72
C LYS A 36 15.84 16.70 -4.93
N HIS A 37 14.84 17.26 -5.61
CA HIS A 37 13.77 18.08 -5.01
C HIS A 37 12.39 17.42 -5.12
N GLY A 38 12.33 16.15 -5.55
CA GLY A 38 11.08 15.43 -5.72
C GLY A 38 10.55 14.91 -4.38
N ALA A 39 9.24 14.97 -4.21
CA ALA A 39 8.59 14.31 -3.07
C ALA A 39 8.80 12.78 -3.14
N ALA A 40 8.96 12.15 -1.98
CA ALA A 40 9.06 10.71 -1.88
C ALA A 40 7.76 10.06 -2.37
N LYS A 41 7.89 9.08 -3.26
CA LYS A 41 6.82 8.23 -3.76
C LYS A 41 6.90 6.88 -3.07
N ALA A 42 5.79 6.40 -2.56
CA ALA A 42 5.64 5.05 -2.03
C ALA A 42 4.94 4.17 -3.07
N ARG A 43 5.52 3.00 -3.33
CA ARG A 43 4.89 1.90 -4.04
C ARG A 43 4.56 0.81 -3.02
N ILE A 44 3.29 0.44 -2.97
CA ILE A 44 2.77 -0.62 -2.11
C ILE A 44 2.27 -1.74 -3.02
N GLU A 45 2.66 -2.96 -2.70
CA GLU A 45 2.12 -4.16 -3.31
C GLU A 45 1.40 -4.98 -2.24
N ALA A 46 0.23 -5.49 -2.58
CA ALA A 46 -0.61 -6.25 -1.67
C ALA A 46 -1.40 -7.32 -2.42
N VAL A 47 -1.85 -8.34 -1.69
CA VAL A 47 -2.64 -9.46 -2.22
C VAL A 47 -3.98 -9.48 -1.51
N GLY A 48 -5.07 -9.56 -2.26
CA GLY A 48 -6.42 -9.68 -1.71
C GLY A 48 -6.55 -10.94 -0.86
N ILE A 49 -7.18 -10.80 0.31
CA ILE A 49 -7.28 -11.91 1.27
C ILE A 49 -8.29 -12.96 0.79
N PHE A 50 -9.29 -12.53 0.01
CA PHE A 50 -10.38 -13.40 -0.44
C PHE A 50 -10.19 -13.85 -1.88
N ASP A 51 -9.80 -12.94 -2.78
CA ASP A 51 -9.65 -13.24 -4.19
C ASP A 51 -8.23 -13.62 -4.63
N ASN A 52 -7.24 -13.52 -3.73
CA ASN A 52 -5.81 -13.72 -4.01
C ASN A 52 -5.25 -12.87 -5.16
N GLN A 53 -5.94 -11.82 -5.59
CA GLN A 53 -5.48 -10.96 -6.67
C GLN A 53 -4.43 -9.98 -6.16
N LYS A 54 -3.34 -9.85 -6.92
CA LYS A 54 -2.27 -8.88 -6.67
C LYS A 54 -2.74 -7.48 -7.07
N ARG A 55 -2.57 -6.53 -6.16
CA ARG A 55 -2.92 -5.12 -6.34
C ARG A 55 -1.70 -4.26 -5.98
N SER A 56 -1.53 -3.16 -6.69
CA SER A 56 -0.45 -2.21 -6.41
C SER A 56 -0.97 -0.77 -6.39
N LEU A 57 -0.34 0.05 -5.55
CA LEU A 57 -0.61 1.47 -5.42
C LEU A 57 0.71 2.22 -5.46
N VAL A 58 0.81 3.26 -6.29
CA VAL A 58 1.95 4.18 -6.32
C VAL A 58 1.44 5.57 -5.99
N LYS A 59 2.04 6.24 -4.98
CA LYS A 59 1.67 7.60 -4.57
C LYS A 59 2.88 8.39 -4.13
#